data_AF-A0A7Y6UZH4-F1
#
_entry.id   AF-A0A7Y6UZH4-F1
#
_cell.length_a   1.000
_cell.length_b   1.000
_cell.length_c   1.000
_cell.angle_alpha   90.00
_cell.angle_beta   90.00
_cell.angle_gamma   90.00
#
_symmetry.space_group_name_H-M   'P 1'
#
loop_
_entity.id
_entity.type
_entity.pdbx_description
1 polymer ?
#
loop_
_entity_poly.entity_id
_entity_poly.type
_entity_poly.pdbx_seq_one_letter_code
_entity_poly.pdbx_strand_id
1 'polypeptide(L)'
;MVAIVGGNGLGLLNGSGATLGQRGLTGNAQMGRHGDQVFVNVANGNLILQRQDEFLPSGLGIAVNRTYNSQGQFNDDNGDNWKLGLSKSVTGLTGTVNTADSTISRIAGDGSTAVYTYDAAAKCYRTTEGSGAYDTLAYDS
;
A
#
# COMPACT_ATOMS: atom_id res chain seq x y z
N MET A 1 14.18 -5.23 -16.25
CA MET A 1 13.74 -6.58 -15.84
C MET A 1 12.47 -6.42 -15.03
N VAL A 2 11.83 -7.52 -14.60
CA VAL A 2 10.62 -7.50 -13.76
C VAL A 2 10.94 -8.21 -12.44
N ALA A 3 10.35 -7.76 -11.34
CA ALA A 3 10.30 -8.52 -10.09
C ALA A 3 8.93 -9.18 -9.90
N ILE A 4 8.94 -10.36 -9.30
CA ILE A 4 7.75 -11.14 -9.00
C ILE A 4 7.46 -11.05 -7.52
N VAL A 5 6.22 -10.73 -7.17
CA VAL A 5 5.69 -10.64 -5.80
C VAL A 5 4.39 -11.44 -5.68
N GLY A 6 3.94 -11.70 -4.46
CA GLY A 6 2.63 -12.26 -4.16
C GLY A 6 1.84 -11.37 -3.20
N GLY A 7 0.52 -11.41 -3.30
CA GLY A 7 -0.40 -10.70 -2.40
C GLY A 7 -1.81 -10.62 -2.99
N ASN A 8 -2.83 -10.38 -2.17
CA ASN A 8 -4.22 -10.35 -2.66
C ASN A 8 -4.73 -8.95 -3.00
N GLY A 9 -3.98 -7.89 -2.67
CA GLY A 9 -4.38 -6.50 -2.86
C GLY A 9 -3.79 -5.84 -4.10
N LEU A 10 -4.15 -4.57 -4.25
CA LEU A 10 -3.43 -3.61 -5.09
C LEU A 10 -2.12 -3.20 -4.37
N GLY A 11 -1.13 -2.71 -5.11
CA GLY A 11 0.11 -2.17 -4.54
C GLY A 11 1.11 -3.23 -4.04
N LEU A 12 2.14 -2.76 -3.34
CA LEU A 12 3.32 -3.52 -2.92
C LEU A 12 3.49 -3.57 -1.38
N LEU A 13 2.99 -2.58 -0.62
CA LEU A 13 3.22 -2.47 0.83
C LEU A 13 2.63 -3.64 1.64
N ASN A 14 1.56 -4.25 1.15
CA ASN A 14 0.94 -5.43 1.79
C ASN A 14 1.32 -6.76 1.09
N GLY A 15 2.30 -6.72 0.17
CA GLY A 15 2.76 -7.88 -0.57
C GLY A 15 3.93 -8.61 0.08
N SER A 16 4.33 -9.73 -0.53
CA SER A 16 5.45 -10.56 -0.09
C SER A 16 6.78 -9.80 -0.03
N GLY A 17 7.02 -8.88 -0.97
CA GLY A 17 8.25 -8.09 -1.00
C GLY A 17 8.42 -7.17 0.21
N ALA A 18 7.32 -6.57 0.69
CA ALA A 18 7.34 -5.71 1.86
C ALA A 18 7.41 -6.54 3.17
N THR A 19 6.73 -7.68 3.22
CA THR A 19 6.64 -8.52 4.44
C THR A 19 7.85 -9.43 4.65
N LEU A 20 8.42 -10.00 3.58
CA LEU A 20 9.51 -10.98 3.64
C LEU A 20 10.86 -10.40 3.15
N GLY A 21 10.88 -9.14 2.71
CA GLY A 21 12.03 -8.51 2.10
C GLY A 21 12.46 -9.23 0.82
N GLN A 22 13.77 -9.32 0.58
CA GLN A 22 14.34 -9.96 -0.62
C GLN A 22 13.87 -11.41 -0.82
N ARG A 23 13.52 -12.13 0.26
CA ARG A 23 13.00 -13.51 0.17
C ARG A 23 11.58 -13.59 -0.40
N GLY A 24 10.83 -12.50 -0.37
CA GLY A 24 9.51 -12.38 -0.97
C GLY A 24 9.51 -11.85 -2.40
N LEU A 25 10.68 -11.64 -3.00
CA LEU A 25 10.87 -11.10 -4.34
C LEU A 25 11.68 -12.09 -5.19
N THR A 26 11.23 -12.36 -6.41
CA THR A 26 12.03 -13.09 -7.40
C THR A 26 12.34 -12.17 -8.59
N GLY A 27 13.61 -12.03 -8.95
CA GLY A 27 14.05 -11.15 -10.04
C GLY A 27 14.46 -9.74 -9.59
N ASN A 28 14.50 -8.81 -10.54
CA ASN A 28 14.92 -7.43 -10.31
C ASN A 28 13.89 -6.49 -10.96
N ALA A 29 13.29 -5.62 -10.15
CA ALA A 29 12.22 -4.73 -10.59
C ALA A 29 12.74 -3.61 -11.50
N GLN A 30 14.01 -3.25 -11.40
CA GLN A 30 14.58 -2.10 -12.08
C GLN A 30 14.45 -2.26 -13.60
N MET A 31 13.80 -1.28 -14.20
CA MET A 31 13.60 -1.17 -15.64
C MET A 31 14.16 0.15 -16.14
N GLY A 32 14.99 0.07 -17.17
CA GLY A 32 15.64 1.25 -17.74
C GLY A 32 16.63 1.93 -16.78
N ARG A 33 16.94 3.19 -17.08
CA ARG A 33 17.91 4.01 -16.31
C ARG A 33 17.25 5.13 -15.50
N HIS A 34 15.92 5.26 -15.58
CA HIS A 34 15.18 6.40 -15.05
C HIS A 34 14.47 6.14 -13.71
N GLY A 35 14.81 5.05 -13.02
CA GLY A 35 14.23 4.71 -11.72
C GLY A 35 12.84 4.06 -11.80
N ASP A 36 12.44 3.58 -12.98
CA ASP A 36 11.20 2.83 -13.15
C ASP A 36 11.39 1.40 -12.61
N GLN A 37 10.34 0.91 -11.95
CA GLN A 37 10.28 -0.43 -11.37
C GLN A 37 9.04 -1.14 -11.87
N VAL A 38 9.18 -2.40 -12.24
CA VAL A 38 8.09 -3.24 -12.75
C VAL A 38 7.95 -4.48 -11.91
N PHE A 39 6.73 -4.72 -11.43
CA PHE A 39 6.37 -5.87 -10.65
C PHE A 39 5.19 -6.61 -11.28
N VAL A 40 5.21 -7.94 -11.17
CA VAL A 40 4.06 -8.80 -11.46
C VAL A 40 3.68 -9.54 -10.19
N ASN A 41 2.42 -9.41 -9.80
CA ASN A 41 1.86 -10.18 -8.71
C ASN A 41 1.35 -11.53 -9.23
N VAL A 42 2.02 -12.62 -8.84
CA VAL A 42 1.65 -13.97 -9.30
C VAL A 42 0.36 -14.51 -8.70
N ALA A 43 -0.13 -13.92 -7.60
CA ALA A 43 -1.36 -14.38 -6.97
C ALA A 43 -2.63 -13.96 -7.74
N ASN A 44 -2.58 -12.81 -8.44
CA ASN A 44 -3.75 -12.25 -9.13
C ASN A 44 -3.49 -11.73 -10.55
N GLY A 45 -2.24 -11.79 -11.04
CA GLY A 45 -1.85 -11.33 -12.37
C GLY A 45 -1.69 -9.82 -12.50
N ASN A 46 -1.73 -9.07 -11.40
CA ASN A 46 -1.61 -7.63 -11.43
C ASN A 46 -0.19 -7.16 -11.86
N LEU A 47 -0.12 -6.34 -12.90
CA LEU A 47 1.06 -5.57 -13.29
C LEU A 47 1.10 -4.24 -12.52
N ILE A 48 2.20 -4.00 -11.82
CA ILE A 48 2.44 -2.78 -11.05
C ILE A 48 3.67 -2.09 -11.62
N LEU A 49 3.53 -0.81 -11.96
CA LEU A 49 4.66 0.04 -12.34
C LEU A 49 4.84 1.08 -11.23
N GLN A 50 6.08 1.27 -10.77
CA GLN A 50 6.38 2.29 -9.79
C GLN A 50 7.55 3.14 -10.25
N ARG A 51 7.45 4.44 -10.04
CA ARG A 51 8.53 5.40 -10.31
C ARG A 51 8.69 6.31 -9.12
N GLN A 52 9.94 6.58 -8.74
CA GLN A 52 10.27 7.66 -7.83
C GLN A 52 10.48 8.94 -8.63
N ASP A 53 9.63 9.94 -8.44
CA ASP A 53 9.74 11.22 -9.12
C ASP A 53 10.69 12.18 -8.40
N GLU A 54 10.60 12.22 -7.07
CA GLU A 54 11.37 13.13 -6.23
C GLU A 54 11.86 12.43 -4.96
N PHE A 55 12.99 12.88 -4.43
CA PHE A 55 13.51 12.39 -3.16
C PHE A 55 14.19 13.49 -2.37
N LEU A 56 13.65 13.77 -1.19
CA LEU A 56 14.27 14.66 -0.21
C LEU A 56 15.06 13.80 0.79
N PRO A 57 16.41 13.80 0.73
CA PRO A 57 17.24 12.93 1.57
C PRO A 57 17.36 13.39 3.04
N SER A 58 16.77 14.53 3.42
CA SER A 58 16.87 15.06 4.80
C SER A 58 15.83 14.45 5.74
N GLY A 59 16.19 14.29 7.02
CA GLY A 59 15.28 13.78 8.05
C GLY A 59 14.98 12.29 7.85
N LEU A 60 13.70 11.92 7.82
CA LEU A 60 13.26 10.54 7.60
C LEU A 60 13.48 10.04 6.16
N GLY A 61 13.83 10.92 5.22
CA GLY A 61 13.88 10.63 3.80
C GLY A 61 12.47 10.51 3.22
N ILE A 62 12.07 11.46 2.37
CA ILE A 62 10.73 11.46 1.77
C ILE A 62 10.89 11.24 0.27
N ALA A 63 10.30 10.16 -0.24
CA ALA A 63 10.18 9.89 -1.66
C ALA A 63 8.76 10.22 -2.13
N VAL A 64 8.65 10.85 -3.29
CA VAL A 64 7.38 10.97 -4.02
C VAL A 64 7.38 9.91 -5.09
N ASN A 65 6.54 8.89 -4.90
CA ASN A 65 6.40 7.80 -5.85
C ASN A 65 5.09 7.93 -6.62
N ARG A 66 5.06 7.49 -7.87
CA ARG A 66 3.83 7.19 -8.60
C ARG A 66 3.73 5.69 -8.81
N THR A 67 2.55 5.14 -8.61
CA THR A 67 2.28 3.70 -8.76
C THR A 67 1.10 3.50 -9.68
N TYR A 68 1.32 2.82 -10.79
CA TYR A 68 0.27 2.32 -11.68
C TYR A 68 -0.12 0.91 -11.28
N ASN A 69 -1.41 0.60 -11.41
CA ASN A 69 -1.94 -0.71 -11.15
C ASN A 69 -2.89 -1.18 -12.27
N SER A 70 -2.53 -2.25 -12.97
CA SER A 70 -3.35 -2.76 -14.08
C SER A 70 -4.74 -3.25 -13.68
N GLN A 71 -4.91 -3.65 -12.41
CA GLN A 71 -6.20 -4.06 -11.83
C GLN A 71 -6.84 -2.95 -10.98
N GLY A 72 -6.37 -1.71 -11.12
CA GLY A 72 -7.01 -0.55 -10.54
C GLY A 72 -8.45 -0.36 -11.03
N GLN A 73 -9.21 0.42 -10.29
CA GLN A 73 -10.66 0.57 -10.48
C GLN A 73 -11.05 1.80 -11.31
N PHE A 74 -10.07 2.55 -11.84
CA PHE A 74 -10.27 3.79 -12.60
C PHE A 74 -11.14 4.83 -11.85
N ASN A 75 -11.01 4.85 -10.52
CA ASN A 75 -11.83 5.66 -9.62
C ASN A 75 -11.02 6.73 -8.87
N ASP A 76 -9.82 7.02 -9.35
CA ASP A 76 -9.00 8.15 -8.95
C ASP A 76 -9.42 9.44 -9.69
N ASP A 77 -8.72 10.53 -9.43
CA ASP A 77 -9.05 11.88 -9.90
C ASP A 77 -9.03 12.05 -11.43
N ASN A 78 -8.28 11.19 -12.13
CA ASN A 78 -8.11 11.22 -13.58
C ASN A 78 -8.47 9.90 -14.29
N GLY A 79 -8.85 8.85 -13.55
CA GLY A 79 -9.33 7.59 -14.11
C GLY A 79 -8.28 6.82 -14.89
N ASP A 80 -7.00 6.86 -14.48
CA ASP A 80 -5.88 6.27 -15.21
C ASP A 80 -5.12 5.18 -14.43
N ASN A 81 -5.60 4.84 -13.22
CA ASN A 81 -5.00 3.88 -12.28
C ASN A 81 -3.62 4.29 -11.76
N TRP A 82 -3.18 5.54 -11.96
CA TRP A 82 -1.99 6.06 -11.32
C TRP A 82 -2.32 6.70 -9.97
N LYS A 83 -1.62 6.26 -8.94
CA LYS A 83 -1.65 6.89 -7.62
C LYS A 83 -0.34 7.54 -7.28
N LEU A 84 -0.42 8.76 -6.76
CA LEU A 84 0.68 9.42 -6.08
C LEU A 84 0.84 8.82 -4.67
N GLY A 85 2.07 8.55 -4.25
CA GLY A 85 2.42 7.93 -2.97
C GLY A 85 1.96 8.72 -1.74
N LEU A 86 1.63 10.00 -1.94
CA LEU A 86 1.08 10.91 -0.94
C LEU A 86 -0.44 10.78 -0.80
N SER A 87 -1.13 10.23 -1.80
CA SER A 87 -2.59 10.08 -1.84
C SER A 87 -3.02 8.86 -1.01
N LYS A 88 -3.30 9.09 0.27
CA LYS A 88 -3.79 8.08 1.22
C LYS A 88 -5.21 8.42 1.65
N SER A 89 -6.01 7.41 1.90
CA SER A 89 -7.37 7.60 2.43
C SER A 89 -7.71 6.58 3.49
N VAL A 90 -8.64 6.95 4.36
CA VAL A 90 -9.26 6.07 5.34
C VAL A 90 -10.75 6.05 5.02
N THR A 91 -11.30 4.85 4.80
CA THR A 91 -12.66 4.67 4.30
C THR A 91 -13.22 3.32 4.73
N GLY A 92 -14.48 3.04 4.38
CA GLY A 92 -15.11 1.73 4.60
C GLY A 92 -15.29 1.39 6.07
N LEU A 93 -15.73 2.36 6.88
CA LEU A 93 -16.14 2.09 8.27
C LEU A 93 -17.27 1.05 8.25
N THR A 94 -17.12 -0.01 9.05
CA THR A 94 -18.19 -0.95 9.38
C THR A 94 -18.51 -0.85 10.86
N GLY A 95 -19.78 -1.02 11.24
CA GLY A 95 -20.24 -0.81 12.61
C GLY A 95 -20.26 0.66 13.02
N THR A 96 -20.14 0.92 14.32
CA THR A 96 -20.10 2.28 14.90
C THR A 96 -18.66 2.68 15.17
N VAL A 97 -18.30 3.94 14.91
CA VAL A 97 -16.94 4.42 15.15
C VAL A 97 -16.55 4.22 16.62
N ASN A 98 -15.32 3.78 16.86
CA ASN A 98 -14.75 3.54 18.17
C ASN A 98 -15.53 2.53 19.05
N THR A 99 -16.23 1.57 18.44
CA THR A 99 -16.85 0.44 19.16
C THR A 99 -16.13 -0.87 18.85
N ALA A 100 -16.17 -1.82 19.79
CA ALA A 100 -15.67 -3.18 19.58
C ALA A 100 -16.20 -3.76 18.26
N ASP A 101 -15.35 -4.51 17.56
CA ASP A 101 -15.61 -5.15 16.27
C ASP A 101 -15.88 -4.20 15.09
N SER A 102 -15.87 -2.88 15.29
CA SER A 102 -15.89 -1.95 14.15
C SER A 102 -14.58 -2.04 13.38
N THR A 103 -14.66 -1.95 12.05
CA THR A 103 -13.48 -1.97 11.19
C THR A 103 -13.40 -0.72 10.33
N ILE A 104 -12.19 -0.35 9.93
CA ILE A 104 -11.97 0.71 8.95
C ILE A 104 -10.78 0.34 8.06
N SER A 105 -10.79 0.77 6.80
CA SER A 105 -9.74 0.45 5.83
C SER A 105 -8.89 1.67 5.53
N ARG A 106 -7.57 1.48 5.49
CA ARG A 106 -6.62 2.45 4.94
C ARG A 106 -6.24 2.03 3.53
N ILE A 107 -6.36 2.94 2.57
CA ILE A 107 -5.77 2.79 1.24
C ILE A 107 -4.48 3.63 1.21
N ALA A 108 -3.34 2.97 1.02
CA ALA A 108 -2.03 3.62 0.92
C ALA A 108 -1.78 4.21 -0.48
N GLY A 109 -0.70 4.97 -0.60
CA GLY A 109 -0.37 5.71 -1.83
C GLY A 109 0.08 4.84 -3.01
N ASP A 110 0.32 3.55 -2.79
CA ASP A 110 0.55 2.55 -3.85
C ASP A 110 -0.74 1.78 -4.22
N GLY A 111 -1.87 2.14 -3.59
CA GLY A 111 -3.17 1.49 -3.74
C GLY A 111 -3.40 0.30 -2.80
N SER A 112 -2.41 -0.13 -2.01
CA SER A 112 -2.61 -1.22 -1.05
C SER A 112 -3.64 -0.86 0.02
N THR A 113 -4.51 -1.82 0.34
CA THR A 113 -5.56 -1.67 1.35
C THR A 113 -5.20 -2.49 2.56
N ALA A 114 -5.23 -1.86 3.74
CA ALA A 114 -5.09 -2.52 5.04
C ALA A 114 -6.36 -2.37 5.87
N VAL A 115 -6.88 -3.47 6.42
CA VAL A 115 -8.05 -3.45 7.32
C VAL A 115 -7.59 -3.30 8.77
N TYR A 116 -8.21 -2.37 9.48
CA TYR A 116 -8.00 -2.16 10.90
C TYR A 116 -9.26 -2.52 11.68
N THR A 117 -9.10 -3.18 12.83
CA THR A 117 -10.19 -3.52 13.75
C THR A 117 -10.02 -2.72 15.04
N TYR A 118 -11.12 -2.23 15.61
CA TYR A 118 -11.07 -1.46 16.85
C TYR A 118 -10.70 -2.34 18.05
N ASP A 119 -9.62 -1.96 18.73
CA ASP A 119 -9.18 -2.54 19.99
C ASP A 119 -9.69 -1.68 21.15
N ALA A 120 -10.72 -2.17 21.85
CA ALA A 120 -11.35 -1.43 22.95
C ALA A 120 -10.42 -1.24 24.16
N ALA A 121 -9.46 -2.14 24.39
CA ALA A 121 -8.51 -2.02 25.50
C ALA A 121 -7.50 -0.91 25.24
N ALA A 122 -7.06 -0.75 23.99
CA ALA A 122 -6.15 0.31 23.59
C ALA A 122 -6.81 1.59 23.06
N LYS A 123 -8.13 1.57 22.86
CA LYS A 123 -8.94 2.69 22.37
C LYS A 123 -8.49 3.20 20.99
N CYS A 124 -8.05 2.30 20.11
CA CYS A 124 -7.64 2.63 18.76
C CYS A 124 -7.89 1.47 17.79
N TYR A 125 -7.95 1.78 16.50
CA TYR A 125 -7.98 0.79 15.43
C TYR A 125 -6.58 0.22 15.20
N ARG A 126 -6.45 -1.10 15.08
CA ARG A 126 -5.18 -1.81 14.87
C ARG A 126 -5.23 -2.74 13.67
N THR A 127 -4.10 -2.90 12.99
CA THR A 127 -3.93 -3.89 11.92
C THR A 127 -2.65 -4.70 12.10
N THR A 128 -2.65 -5.93 11.62
CA THR A 128 -1.48 -6.79 11.51
C THR A 128 -1.03 -6.96 10.06
N GLU A 129 -1.71 -6.29 9.11
CA GLU A 129 -1.41 -6.38 7.69
C GLU A 129 -0.21 -5.47 7.33
N GLY A 130 0.62 -5.93 6.39
CA GLY A 130 1.78 -5.17 5.91
C GLY A 130 3.10 -5.51 6.60
N SER A 131 4.12 -4.70 6.32
CA SER A 131 5.52 -4.94 6.69
C SER A 131 5.84 -4.56 8.14
N GLY A 132 5.34 -5.33 9.11
CA GLY A 132 5.78 -5.28 10.51
C GLY A 132 5.48 -3.99 11.28
N ALA A 133 5.44 -4.11 12.61
CA ALA A 133 4.83 -3.18 13.57
C ALA A 133 3.32 -2.99 13.37
N TYR A 134 2.54 -3.18 14.45
CA TYR A 134 1.10 -2.98 14.42
C TYR A 134 0.81 -1.48 14.22
N ASP A 135 0.37 -1.12 13.01
CA ASP A 135 -0.09 0.24 12.75
C ASP A 135 -1.38 0.52 13.52
N THR A 136 -1.55 1.77 13.95
CA THR A 136 -2.75 2.22 14.65
C THR A 136 -3.39 3.43 13.98
N LEU A 137 -4.72 3.48 13.98
CA LEU A 137 -5.50 4.69 13.67
C LEU A 137 -6.31 5.08 14.90
N ALA A 138 -6.28 6.36 15.25
CA ALA A 138 -7.11 6.94 16.30
C ALA A 138 -8.01 8.00 15.68
N TYR A 139 -9.25 8.06 16.16
CA TYR A 139 -10.22 9.08 15.78
C TYR A 139 -10.65 9.83 17.05
N ASP A 140 -10.42 11.13 17.04
CA ASP A 140 -10.92 12.08 18.03
C ASP A 140 -11.80 13.10 17.30
N SER A 141 -12.94 13.44 17.90
CA SER A 141 -13.99 14.26 17.29
C SER A 141 -13.88 15.73 17.68
#